data_AF-A0A1I4PGP0-F1
#
_entry.id   AF-A0A1I4PGP0-F1
#
_cell.length_a   1.000
_cell.length_b   1.000
_cell.length_c   1.000
_cell.angle_alpha   90.00
_cell.angle_beta   90.00
_cell.angle_gamma   90.00
#
_symmetry.space_group_name_H-M   'P 1'
#
loop_
_entity.id
_entity.type
_entity.pdbx_description
1 polymer ?
#
loop_
_entity_poly.entity_id
_entity_poly.type
_entity_poly.pdbx_seq_one_letter_code
_entity_poly.pdbx_strand_id
1 'polypeptide(L)'
;MIQKDILCALSGGGFRATFFHAGVLRGLIRLGLKDRIKVISSVSGGSITSALFGLKFDEIATIDDFDRLVINPLVEFSNRDPRNILIRYRLKSVVNSVASTFGSLFGSFGKPLMLLEGQENSELFIEQLDKYIFKGCTLSALSKNVRVVINATNLNNGARFRFDNNDFGDYKIGYSREIHHLPISQAVMASACYPGLFSPIKLNIGQHKFFLRDKFKNDACSPNMVPESIYLSDGGLFDNLGYYSIKSELDRGRDGFIVISDAANRFNNDNYAYGFANSLLRISDILMEQVSNRDRSKIMDNLLKDIWKGIYFKLENSCRWYREFEHEKCAKSSDVPDFGWSDSIVSRIAQIRTDLNRFNEHERKCLIYHGETLVETTVSKWNNAQYKEMSKLSHYQPPTELQISEKSILEELKNSHKRF
;
A
#
# COMPACT_ATOMS: atom_id res chain seq x y z
N MET A 1 14.47 -24.00 -3.02
CA MET A 1 13.27 -23.13 -2.91
C MET A 1 13.38 -22.30 -1.64
N ILE A 2 12.86 -21.07 -1.59
CA ILE A 2 12.84 -20.28 -0.34
C ILE A 2 12.02 -21.07 0.71
N GLN A 3 12.73 -21.67 1.68
CA GLN A 3 12.12 -22.51 2.72
C GLN A 3 11.66 -21.73 3.96
N LYS A 4 11.83 -20.41 3.96
CA LYS A 4 11.40 -19.52 5.04
C LYS A 4 10.02 -18.93 4.77
N ASP A 5 9.34 -18.52 5.84
CA ASP A 5 8.14 -17.68 5.70
C ASP A 5 8.52 -16.38 5.00
N ILE A 6 7.65 -15.87 4.15
CA ILE A 6 7.82 -14.59 3.46
C ILE A 6 7.02 -13.52 4.20
N LEU A 7 7.69 -12.42 4.50
CA LEU A 7 7.15 -11.24 5.15
C LEU A 7 7.23 -10.07 4.18
N CYS A 8 6.09 -9.67 3.63
CA CYS A 8 5.99 -8.59 2.66
C CYS A 8 5.67 -7.26 3.35
N ALA A 9 6.41 -6.20 3.01
CA ALA A 9 6.04 -4.82 3.32
C ALA A 9 5.72 -4.08 2.01
N LEU A 10 4.49 -3.59 1.89
CA LEU A 10 3.94 -2.97 0.67
C LEU A 10 3.58 -1.51 0.97
N SER A 11 4.42 -0.59 0.49
CA SER A 11 4.33 0.83 0.82
C SER A 11 3.06 1.53 0.31
N GLY A 12 2.81 2.75 0.80
CA GLY A 12 1.77 3.65 0.28
C GLY A 12 2.09 4.25 -1.09
N GLY A 13 1.09 4.91 -1.70
CA GLY A 13 1.23 5.61 -2.99
C GLY A 13 -0.01 5.59 -3.91
N GLY A 14 -1.23 5.51 -3.38
CA GLY A 14 -2.47 5.47 -4.17
C GLY A 14 -2.56 4.27 -5.12
N PHE A 15 -3.30 4.40 -6.23
CA PHE A 15 -3.43 3.32 -7.22
C PHE A 15 -2.14 2.93 -7.90
N ARG A 16 -1.16 3.84 -7.96
CA ARG A 16 0.19 3.48 -8.43
C ARG A 16 0.78 2.36 -7.57
N ALA A 17 0.72 2.51 -6.26
CA ALA A 17 1.16 1.47 -5.32
C ALA A 17 0.27 0.23 -5.41
N THR A 18 -1.05 0.39 -5.52
CA THR A 18 -2.00 -0.73 -5.67
C THR A 18 -1.60 -1.65 -6.83
N PHE A 19 -1.43 -1.11 -8.04
CA PHE A 19 -1.11 -1.92 -9.22
C PHE A 19 0.32 -2.45 -9.21
N PHE A 20 1.29 -1.64 -8.75
CA PHE A 20 2.67 -2.10 -8.63
C PHE A 20 2.80 -3.28 -7.65
N HIS A 21 2.19 -3.17 -6.47
CA HIS A 21 2.21 -4.22 -5.46
C HIS A 21 1.41 -5.45 -5.88
N ALA A 22 0.38 -5.29 -6.71
CA ALA A 22 -0.32 -6.42 -7.29
C ALA A 22 0.61 -7.21 -8.24
N GLY A 23 1.44 -6.52 -9.02
CA GLY A 23 2.53 -7.12 -9.78
C GLY A 23 3.55 -7.86 -8.92
N VAL A 24 3.95 -7.28 -7.79
CA VAL A 24 4.87 -7.91 -6.83
C VAL A 24 4.31 -9.23 -6.29
N LEU A 25 3.05 -9.24 -5.83
CA LEU A 25 2.41 -10.46 -5.35
C LEU A 25 2.24 -11.49 -6.49
N ARG A 26 1.90 -11.03 -7.70
CA ARG A 26 1.84 -11.88 -8.90
C ARG A 26 3.17 -12.57 -9.19
N GLY A 27 4.28 -11.84 -9.11
CA GLY A 27 5.64 -12.39 -9.28
C GLY A 27 5.98 -13.44 -8.22
N LEU A 28 5.62 -13.22 -6.95
CA LEU A 28 5.79 -14.24 -5.90
C LEU A 28 4.96 -15.50 -6.18
N ILE A 29 3.72 -15.35 -6.63
CA ILE A 29 2.86 -16.49 -6.99
C ILE A 29 3.42 -17.25 -8.17
N ARG A 30 3.92 -16.55 -9.21
CA ARG A 30 4.58 -17.14 -10.38
C ARG A 30 5.78 -18.01 -9.98
N LEU A 31 6.55 -17.59 -8.98
CA LEU A 31 7.67 -18.34 -8.42
C LEU A 31 7.26 -19.51 -7.51
N GLY A 32 5.96 -19.78 -7.37
CA GLY A 32 5.43 -20.84 -6.49
C GLY A 32 5.53 -20.50 -5.00
N LEU A 33 5.66 -19.22 -4.64
CA LEU A 33 5.92 -18.78 -3.27
C LEU A 33 4.68 -18.35 -2.50
N LYS A 34 3.48 -18.44 -3.09
CA LYS A 34 2.21 -17.99 -2.48
C LYS A 34 2.04 -18.49 -1.04
N ASP A 35 2.17 -19.80 -0.81
CA ASP A 35 1.93 -20.41 0.51
C ASP A 35 3.03 -20.09 1.53
N ARG A 36 4.17 -19.57 1.07
CA ARG A 36 5.22 -19.03 1.95
C ARG A 36 4.87 -17.63 2.46
N ILE A 37 3.99 -16.88 1.80
CA ILE A 37 3.60 -15.52 2.22
C ILE A 37 2.75 -15.63 3.49
N LYS A 38 3.34 -15.34 4.65
CA LYS A 38 2.68 -15.46 5.96
C LYS A 38 2.29 -14.13 6.56
N VAL A 39 2.97 -13.05 6.20
CA VAL A 39 2.67 -11.71 6.69
C VAL A 39 2.75 -10.73 5.53
N ILE A 40 1.72 -9.89 5.40
CA ILE A 40 1.73 -8.73 4.51
C ILE A 40 1.43 -7.52 5.37
N SER A 41 2.37 -6.59 5.47
CA SER A 41 2.17 -5.29 6.10
C SER A 41 2.04 -4.24 5.02
N SER A 42 0.99 -3.43 5.08
CA SER A 42 0.64 -2.51 4.01
C SER A 42 0.24 -1.13 4.50
N VAL A 43 0.34 -0.15 3.60
CA VAL A 43 0.00 1.25 3.86
C VAL A 43 -0.79 1.79 2.68
N SER A 44 -1.82 2.60 2.94
CA SER A 44 -2.55 3.39 1.94
C SER A 44 -2.97 2.57 0.72
N GLY A 45 -2.61 2.97 -0.50
CA GLY A 45 -2.89 2.23 -1.73
C GLY A 45 -2.40 0.77 -1.76
N GLY A 46 -1.30 0.44 -1.05
CA GLY A 46 -0.86 -0.95 -0.90
C GLY A 46 -1.83 -1.80 -0.08
N SER A 47 -2.61 -1.18 0.82
CA SER A 47 -3.63 -1.86 1.63
C SER A 47 -4.82 -2.34 0.81
N ILE A 48 -5.14 -1.69 -0.32
CA ILE A 48 -6.22 -2.13 -1.21
C ILE A 48 -5.88 -3.52 -1.78
N THR A 49 -4.71 -3.67 -2.40
CA THR A 49 -4.23 -4.94 -2.96
C THR A 49 -4.04 -5.99 -1.87
N SER A 50 -3.42 -5.62 -0.75
CA SER A 50 -3.10 -6.55 0.34
C SER A 50 -4.35 -7.16 0.97
N ALA A 51 -5.36 -6.33 1.21
CA ALA A 51 -6.62 -6.77 1.80
C ALA A 51 -7.43 -7.65 0.82
N LEU A 52 -7.47 -7.29 -0.46
CA LEU A 52 -8.15 -8.10 -1.47
C LEU A 52 -7.46 -9.45 -1.67
N PHE A 53 -6.12 -9.45 -1.74
CA PHE A 53 -5.34 -10.68 -1.78
C PHE A 53 -5.56 -11.55 -0.53
N GLY A 54 -5.54 -10.97 0.68
CA GLY A 54 -5.80 -11.70 1.91
C GLY A 54 -7.23 -12.27 2.01
N LEU A 55 -8.22 -11.57 1.45
CA LEU A 55 -9.60 -12.03 1.37
C LEU A 55 -9.73 -13.21 0.39
N LYS A 56 -8.96 -13.20 -0.69
CA LYS A 56 -8.98 -14.21 -1.76
C LYS A 56 -7.90 -15.27 -1.66
N PHE A 57 -7.09 -15.24 -0.60
CA PHE A 57 -5.87 -16.03 -0.47
C PHE A 57 -6.13 -17.54 -0.63
N ASP A 58 -7.18 -18.06 0.01
CA ASP A 58 -7.49 -19.49 -0.01
C ASP A 58 -8.08 -19.95 -1.35
N GLU A 59 -8.63 -19.04 -2.15
CA GLU A 59 -9.20 -19.32 -3.48
C GLU A 59 -8.13 -19.28 -4.59
N ILE A 60 -6.96 -18.69 -4.33
CA ILE A 60 -5.90 -18.51 -5.34
C ILE A 60 -5.02 -19.76 -5.37
N ALA A 61 -5.14 -20.58 -6.42
CA ALA A 61 -4.25 -21.71 -6.66
C ALA A 61 -3.22 -21.41 -7.77
N THR A 62 -3.60 -20.58 -8.74
CA THR A 62 -2.80 -20.29 -9.93
C THR A 62 -2.62 -18.78 -10.14
N ILE A 63 -1.75 -18.43 -11.09
CA ILE A 63 -1.60 -17.02 -11.52
C ILE A 63 -2.88 -16.48 -12.17
N ASP A 64 -3.62 -17.34 -12.88
CA ASP A 64 -4.89 -16.97 -13.51
C ASP A 64 -5.98 -16.71 -12.47
N ASP A 65 -5.99 -17.48 -11.37
CA ASP A 65 -6.86 -17.18 -10.22
C ASP A 65 -6.50 -15.83 -9.60
N PHE A 66 -5.21 -15.53 -9.45
CA PHE A 66 -4.78 -14.22 -8.93
C PHE A 66 -5.23 -13.08 -9.86
N ASP A 67 -5.06 -13.24 -11.17
CA ASP A 67 -5.49 -12.23 -12.14
C ASP A 67 -7.01 -12.03 -12.10
N ARG A 68 -7.78 -13.12 -12.04
CA ARG A 68 -9.25 -13.09 -11.95
C ARG A 68 -9.78 -12.52 -10.64
N LEU A 69 -9.18 -12.89 -9.51
CA LEU A 69 -9.69 -12.57 -8.17
C LEU A 69 -9.10 -11.28 -7.56
N VAL A 70 -7.95 -10.83 -8.06
CA VAL A 70 -7.25 -9.65 -7.54
C VAL A 70 -7.05 -8.60 -8.61
N ILE A 71 -6.36 -8.89 -9.72
CA ILE A 71 -6.04 -7.87 -10.73
C ILE A 71 -7.30 -7.30 -11.38
N ASN A 72 -8.21 -8.16 -11.85
CA ASN A 72 -9.41 -7.73 -12.58
C ASN A 72 -10.33 -6.85 -11.72
N PRO A 73 -10.66 -7.21 -10.46
CA PRO A 73 -11.42 -6.31 -9.58
C PRO A 73 -10.74 -4.96 -9.34
N LEU A 74 -9.41 -4.92 -9.20
CA LEU A 74 -8.67 -3.65 -9.06
C LEU A 74 -8.75 -2.79 -10.33
N VAL A 75 -8.64 -3.42 -11.51
CA VAL A 75 -8.79 -2.74 -12.80
C VAL A 75 -10.20 -2.17 -12.97
N GLU A 76 -11.23 -2.97 -12.68
CA GLU A 76 -12.62 -2.54 -12.72
C GLU A 76 -12.89 -1.38 -11.78
N PHE A 77 -12.37 -1.45 -10.55
CA PHE A 77 -12.51 -0.40 -9.56
C PHE A 77 -11.82 0.89 -9.98
N SER A 78 -10.58 0.82 -10.47
CA SER A 78 -9.86 2.00 -10.97
C SER A 78 -10.58 2.65 -12.16
N ASN A 79 -11.17 1.86 -13.06
CA ASN A 79 -11.92 2.38 -14.21
C ASN A 79 -13.19 3.16 -13.81
N ARG A 80 -13.73 2.95 -12.60
CA ARG A 80 -14.88 3.69 -12.08
C ARG A 80 -14.54 5.10 -11.61
N ASP A 81 -13.26 5.42 -11.50
CA ASP A 81 -12.77 6.74 -11.10
C ASP A 81 -13.33 7.20 -9.75
N PRO A 82 -13.08 6.43 -8.66
CA PRO A 82 -13.75 6.66 -7.38
C PRO A 82 -13.48 8.06 -6.84
N ARG A 83 -12.28 8.64 -7.06
CA ARG A 83 -12.00 10.03 -6.68
C ARG A 83 -12.91 11.04 -7.40
N ASN A 84 -13.13 10.89 -8.70
CA ASN A 84 -13.99 11.83 -9.42
C ASN A 84 -15.47 11.68 -9.06
N ILE A 85 -15.90 10.52 -8.56
CA ILE A 85 -17.23 10.37 -7.94
C ILE A 85 -17.34 11.28 -6.70
N LEU A 86 -16.30 11.30 -5.84
CA LEU A 86 -16.26 12.17 -4.65
C LEU A 86 -16.31 13.66 -5.02
N ILE A 87 -15.48 14.07 -5.99
CA ILE A 87 -15.43 15.47 -6.44
C ILE A 87 -16.78 15.93 -6.99
N ARG A 88 -17.47 15.09 -7.77
CA ARG A 88 -18.81 15.40 -8.31
C ARG A 88 -19.87 15.51 -7.21
N TYR A 89 -19.79 14.66 -6.19
CA TYR A 89 -20.68 14.73 -5.04
C TYR A 89 -20.48 16.04 -4.28
N ARG A 90 -19.22 16.42 -4.02
CA ARG A 90 -18.84 17.69 -3.39
C ARG A 90 -19.40 18.90 -4.13
N LEU A 91 -19.20 18.98 -5.45
CA LEU A 91 -19.71 20.09 -6.26
C LEU A 91 -21.24 20.20 -6.19
N LYS A 92 -21.96 19.07 -6.19
CA LYS A 92 -23.43 19.06 -6.04
C LYS A 92 -23.86 19.51 -4.64
N SER A 93 -23.16 19.08 -3.59
CA SER A 93 -23.47 19.49 -2.20
C SER A 93 -23.29 21.00 -2.00
N VAL A 94 -22.18 21.57 -2.49
CA VAL A 94 -21.92 23.01 -2.45
C VAL A 94 -22.99 23.79 -3.22
N VAL A 95 -23.32 23.38 -4.45
CA VAL A 95 -24.34 24.07 -5.26
C VAL A 95 -25.71 24.00 -4.58
N ASN A 96 -26.09 22.85 -4.01
CA ASN A 96 -27.35 22.70 -3.30
C ASN A 96 -27.39 23.54 -2.00
N SER A 97 -26.28 23.62 -1.27
CA SER A 97 -26.17 24.45 -0.07
C SER A 97 -26.19 25.95 -0.39
N VAL A 98 -25.59 26.37 -1.51
CA VAL A 98 -25.65 27.76 -1.98
C VAL A 98 -27.07 28.09 -2.46
N ALA A 99 -27.71 27.19 -3.21
CA ALA A 99 -29.09 27.34 -3.66
C ALA A 99 -30.10 27.42 -2.50
N SER A 100 -29.91 26.64 -1.43
CA SER A 100 -30.74 26.73 -0.22
C SER A 100 -30.44 27.96 0.63
N THR A 101 -29.29 28.61 0.43
CA THR A 101 -28.88 29.83 1.14
C THR A 101 -29.18 31.11 0.35
N PHE A 102 -29.54 31.04 -0.94
CA PHE A 102 -29.93 32.23 -1.72
C PHE A 102 -31.24 32.91 -1.22
N GLY A 103 -31.95 32.31 -0.27
CA GLY A 103 -33.03 32.97 0.48
C GLY A 103 -32.58 33.80 1.69
N SER A 104 -31.29 33.77 2.07
CA SER A 104 -30.79 34.40 3.30
C SER A 104 -29.29 34.68 3.20
N LEU A 105 -28.90 35.95 3.41
CA LEU A 105 -27.54 36.43 3.77
C LEU A 105 -26.74 37.18 2.70
N PHE A 106 -26.97 38.50 2.69
CA PHE A 106 -25.92 39.53 2.53
C PHE A 106 -25.13 39.75 3.85
N GLY A 107 -24.79 38.70 4.61
CA GLY A 107 -24.26 38.94 5.97
C GLY A 107 -23.66 37.75 6.70
N SER A 108 -22.65 37.08 6.16
CA SER A 108 -21.68 36.39 7.02
C SER A 108 -20.38 36.12 6.25
N PHE A 109 -19.42 37.03 6.43
CA PHE A 109 -18.03 36.77 6.10
C PHE A 109 -17.46 35.73 7.07
N GLY A 110 -16.93 34.62 6.53
CA GLY A 110 -15.91 33.82 7.22
C GLY A 110 -16.40 32.58 7.97
N LYS A 111 -16.86 31.55 7.26
CA LYS A 111 -16.54 30.16 7.65
C LYS A 111 -15.66 29.58 6.54
N PRO A 112 -14.42 29.14 6.83
CA PRO A 112 -13.62 28.46 5.82
C PRO A 112 -14.26 27.12 5.50
N LEU A 113 -14.96 27.08 4.36
CA LEU A 113 -15.71 25.95 3.82
C LEU A 113 -14.86 24.66 3.60
N MET A 114 -13.54 24.73 3.80
CA MET A 114 -12.61 23.61 3.59
C MET A 114 -12.60 22.56 4.73
N LEU A 115 -13.12 22.86 5.92
CA LEU A 115 -12.95 21.99 7.09
C LEU A 115 -14.14 21.08 7.42
N LEU A 116 -15.31 21.25 6.77
CA LEU A 116 -16.54 20.51 7.10
C LEU A 116 -16.91 19.40 6.09
N GLU A 117 -16.20 19.24 4.97
CA GLU A 117 -16.62 18.36 3.86
C GLU A 117 -15.81 17.05 3.71
N GLY A 118 -14.79 16.80 4.54
CA GLY A 118 -13.89 15.66 4.32
C GLY A 118 -14.32 14.32 4.93
N GLN A 119 -15.26 14.32 5.89
CA GLN A 119 -15.84 13.06 6.43
C GLN A 119 -16.70 12.36 5.37
N GLU A 120 -17.53 13.12 4.64
CA GLU A 120 -18.34 12.60 3.54
C GLU A 120 -17.48 11.91 2.46
N ASN A 121 -16.30 12.47 2.13
CA ASN A 121 -15.41 11.87 1.15
C ASN A 121 -14.88 10.49 1.58
N SER A 122 -14.59 10.33 2.87
CA SER A 122 -14.05 9.08 3.40
C SER A 122 -15.13 8.02 3.47
N GLU A 123 -16.34 8.39 3.89
CA GLU A 123 -17.52 7.51 3.90
C GLU A 123 -17.90 7.05 2.49
N LEU A 124 -17.99 7.97 1.53
CA LEU A 124 -18.26 7.63 0.15
C LEU A 124 -17.20 6.69 -0.45
N PHE A 125 -15.91 6.90 -0.13
CA PHE A 125 -14.87 6.00 -0.61
C PHE A 125 -14.96 4.62 0.04
N ILE A 126 -15.30 4.55 1.33
CA ILE A 126 -15.62 3.29 2.03
C ILE A 126 -16.75 2.57 1.31
N GLU A 127 -17.85 3.26 0.98
CA GLU A 127 -18.97 2.67 0.24
C GLU A 127 -18.55 2.13 -1.14
N GLN A 128 -17.69 2.85 -1.87
CA GLN A 128 -17.19 2.37 -3.16
C GLN A 128 -16.31 1.11 -2.99
N LEU A 129 -15.38 1.12 -2.02
CA LEU A 129 -14.55 -0.04 -1.71
C LEU A 129 -15.41 -1.23 -1.30
N ASP A 130 -16.41 -1.01 -0.46
CA ASP A 130 -17.29 -2.07 0.02
C ASP A 130 -18.16 -2.62 -1.10
N LYS A 131 -18.78 -1.75 -1.90
CA LYS A 131 -19.63 -2.16 -3.02
C LYS A 131 -18.88 -2.92 -4.10
N TYR A 132 -17.66 -2.51 -4.45
CA TYR A 132 -16.97 -3.04 -5.63
C TYR A 132 -15.83 -4.00 -5.33
N ILE A 133 -15.14 -3.85 -4.19
CA ILE A 133 -13.98 -4.69 -3.83
C ILE A 133 -14.33 -5.68 -2.71
N PHE A 134 -14.74 -5.19 -1.53
CA PHE A 134 -14.78 -6.01 -0.31
C PHE A 134 -16.14 -6.65 0.01
N LYS A 135 -17.21 -6.23 -0.64
CA LYS A 135 -18.55 -6.82 -0.58
C LYS A 135 -19.12 -6.98 0.84
N GLY A 136 -18.89 -6.01 1.72
CA GLY A 136 -19.35 -6.05 3.11
C GLY A 136 -18.52 -6.96 4.02
N CYS A 137 -17.43 -7.54 3.53
CA CYS A 137 -16.57 -8.39 4.35
C CYS A 137 -15.86 -7.58 5.45
N THR A 138 -15.81 -8.19 6.63
CA THR A 138 -15.10 -7.63 7.79
C THR A 138 -13.70 -8.24 7.91
N LEU A 139 -12.86 -7.67 8.78
CA LEU A 139 -11.50 -8.16 9.02
C LEU A 139 -11.46 -9.66 9.37
N SER A 140 -12.53 -10.19 9.96
CA SER A 140 -12.65 -11.62 10.29
C SER A 140 -12.75 -12.54 9.08
N ALA A 141 -13.12 -12.01 7.90
CA ALA A 141 -13.23 -12.77 6.64
C ALA A 141 -11.88 -12.93 5.93
N LEU A 142 -10.85 -12.19 6.32
CA LEU A 142 -9.50 -12.37 5.80
C LEU A 142 -8.98 -13.78 6.16
N SER A 143 -8.28 -14.41 5.24
CA SER A 143 -7.73 -15.75 5.43
C SER A 143 -6.89 -15.84 6.70
N LYS A 144 -6.94 -17.00 7.38
CA LYS A 144 -6.07 -17.30 8.52
C LYS A 144 -4.69 -17.79 8.11
N ASN A 145 -4.50 -18.15 6.83
CA ASN A 145 -3.24 -18.65 6.29
C ASN A 145 -2.23 -17.54 5.96
N VAL A 146 -2.69 -16.30 5.86
CA VAL A 146 -1.87 -15.09 5.69
C VAL A 146 -2.35 -14.00 6.64
N ARG A 147 -1.43 -13.39 7.39
CA ARG A 147 -1.75 -12.22 8.22
C ARG A 147 -1.59 -10.95 7.40
N VAL A 148 -2.70 -10.27 7.14
CA VAL A 148 -2.68 -8.95 6.50
C VAL A 148 -2.79 -7.86 7.56
N VAL A 149 -1.77 -7.01 7.65
CA VAL A 149 -1.65 -5.90 8.58
C VAL A 149 -1.80 -4.59 7.82
N ILE A 150 -2.91 -3.90 8.04
CA ILE A 150 -3.23 -2.60 7.46
C ILE A 150 -2.84 -1.52 8.47
N ASN A 151 -1.86 -0.68 8.12
CA ASN A 151 -1.29 0.31 9.03
C ASN A 151 -1.95 1.69 8.86
N ALA A 152 -2.27 2.33 9.98
CA ALA A 152 -2.77 3.69 10.07
C ALA A 152 -2.01 4.45 11.18
N THR A 153 -2.24 5.76 11.28
CA THR A 153 -1.65 6.60 12.31
C THR A 153 -2.73 7.09 13.27
N ASN A 154 -2.60 6.78 14.56
CA ASN A 154 -3.51 7.29 15.59
C ASN A 154 -3.15 8.73 15.94
N LEU A 155 -4.01 9.68 15.54
CA LEU A 155 -3.78 11.11 15.77
C LEU A 155 -3.90 11.50 17.25
N ASN A 156 -4.65 10.74 18.05
CA ASN A 156 -4.82 11.05 19.47
C ASN A 156 -3.51 10.90 20.25
N ASN A 157 -2.61 10.01 19.81
CA ASN A 157 -1.43 9.65 20.60
C ASN A 157 -0.13 9.49 19.78
N GLY A 158 -0.18 9.66 18.45
CA GLY A 158 0.97 9.54 17.55
C GLY A 158 1.50 8.12 17.36
N ALA A 159 0.77 7.09 17.82
CA ALA A 159 1.19 5.70 17.68
C ALA A 159 0.77 5.13 16.32
N ARG A 160 1.49 4.09 15.87
CA ARG A 160 1.03 3.22 14.79
C ARG A 160 -0.19 2.44 15.24
N PHE A 161 -1.31 2.71 14.58
CA PHE A 161 -2.50 1.90 14.68
C PHE A 161 -2.45 0.79 13.64
N ARG A 162 -2.91 -0.41 13.98
CA ARG A 162 -3.04 -1.48 12.99
C ARG A 162 -4.40 -2.14 13.04
N PHE A 163 -4.83 -2.60 11.89
CA PHE A 163 -5.90 -3.57 11.72
C PHE A 163 -5.30 -4.84 11.13
N ASP A 164 -5.62 -6.00 11.68
CA ASP A 164 -5.31 -7.26 11.05
C ASP A 164 -6.44 -8.28 11.19
N ASN A 165 -6.24 -9.46 10.63
CA ASN A 165 -7.20 -10.55 10.65
C ASN A 165 -7.40 -11.21 12.03
N ASN A 166 -6.76 -10.72 13.10
CA ASN A 166 -6.87 -11.21 14.47
C ASN A 166 -7.16 -10.13 15.52
N ASP A 167 -6.61 -8.92 15.35
CA ASP A 167 -6.75 -7.81 16.27
C ASP A 167 -6.66 -6.45 15.59
N PHE A 168 -7.08 -5.43 16.33
CA PHE A 168 -6.84 -4.03 15.99
C PHE A 168 -6.42 -3.24 17.24
N GLY A 169 -5.66 -2.16 17.04
CA GLY A 169 -5.21 -1.31 18.14
C GLY A 169 -3.80 -0.74 17.96
N ASP A 170 -3.27 -0.19 19.05
CA ASP A 170 -1.90 0.34 19.13
C ASP A 170 -1.23 -0.01 20.48
N TYR A 171 0.08 0.23 20.59
CA TYR A 171 0.83 -0.18 21.78
C TYR A 171 0.51 0.65 23.03
N LYS A 172 -0.12 1.82 22.89
CA LYS A 172 -0.50 2.69 24.01
C LYS A 172 -1.88 2.31 24.53
N ILE A 173 -2.86 2.08 23.68
CA ILE A 173 -4.22 1.71 24.14
C ILE A 173 -4.35 0.19 24.40
N GLY A 174 -3.55 -0.62 23.71
CA GLY A 174 -3.68 -2.08 23.69
C GLY A 174 -4.32 -2.57 22.40
N TYR A 175 -4.71 -3.84 22.39
CA TYR A 175 -5.31 -4.50 21.23
C TYR A 175 -6.62 -5.19 21.59
N SER A 176 -7.63 -5.07 20.72
CA SER A 176 -8.90 -5.78 20.81
C SER A 176 -8.98 -6.86 19.74
N ARG A 177 -9.55 -8.02 20.09
CA ARG A 177 -9.80 -9.14 19.16
C ARG A 177 -11.22 -9.11 18.56
N GLU A 178 -12.03 -8.11 18.93
CA GLU A 178 -13.42 -7.99 18.49
C GLU A 178 -13.49 -7.46 17.06
N ILE A 179 -12.96 -8.19 16.08
CA ILE A 179 -12.80 -7.71 14.70
C ILE A 179 -14.00 -7.99 13.78
N HIS A 180 -15.00 -8.73 14.27
CA HIS A 180 -16.12 -9.22 13.45
C HIS A 180 -17.02 -8.12 12.89
N HIS A 181 -17.01 -6.94 13.51
CA HIS A 181 -17.84 -5.80 13.12
C HIS A 181 -17.06 -4.76 12.29
N LEU A 182 -15.75 -4.92 12.11
CA LEU A 182 -14.90 -3.93 11.44
C LEU A 182 -14.82 -4.22 9.93
N PRO A 183 -15.42 -3.40 9.05
CA PRO A 183 -15.34 -3.59 7.61
C PRO A 183 -13.90 -3.46 7.11
N ILE A 184 -13.50 -4.31 6.15
CA ILE A 184 -12.19 -4.19 5.51
C ILE A 184 -12.06 -2.84 4.80
N SER A 185 -13.14 -2.38 4.16
CA SER A 185 -13.24 -1.07 3.49
C SER A 185 -12.89 0.09 4.44
N GLN A 186 -13.38 0.07 5.68
CA GLN A 186 -13.06 1.08 6.69
C GLN A 186 -11.59 1.03 7.13
N ALA A 187 -11.02 -0.17 7.35
CA ALA A 187 -9.62 -0.33 7.70
C ALA A 187 -8.68 0.17 6.58
N VAL A 188 -8.99 -0.17 5.33
CA VAL A 188 -8.24 0.29 4.15
C VAL A 188 -8.36 1.81 4.01
N MET A 189 -9.55 2.39 4.19
CA MET A 189 -9.72 3.85 4.15
C MET A 189 -8.96 4.56 5.27
N ALA A 190 -8.97 4.03 6.50
CA ALA A 190 -8.20 4.56 7.62
C ALA A 190 -6.68 4.53 7.35
N SER A 191 -6.21 3.60 6.52
CA SER A 191 -4.81 3.52 6.09
C SER A 191 -4.48 4.51 4.97
N ALA A 192 -5.48 5.01 4.24
CA ALA A 192 -5.35 5.82 3.02
C ALA A 192 -5.86 7.27 3.17
N CYS A 193 -6.28 7.70 4.36
CA CYS A 193 -6.76 9.05 4.61
C CYS A 193 -5.61 10.07 4.73
N TYR A 194 -4.95 10.30 3.60
CA TYR A 194 -3.85 11.25 3.46
C TYR A 194 -4.34 12.69 3.75
N PRO A 195 -3.65 13.45 4.63
CA PRO A 195 -4.05 14.79 5.01
C PRO A 195 -4.26 15.73 3.81
N GLY A 196 -5.41 16.39 3.78
CA GLY A 196 -5.79 17.34 2.72
C GLY A 196 -6.60 16.74 1.57
N LEU A 197 -6.49 15.42 1.33
CA LEU A 197 -7.37 14.73 0.38
C LEU A 197 -8.58 14.12 1.09
N PHE A 198 -8.39 13.59 2.30
CA PHE A 198 -9.43 12.96 3.12
C PHE A 198 -9.38 13.48 4.55
N SER A 199 -10.53 13.50 5.23
CA SER A 199 -10.54 13.71 6.69
C SER A 199 -10.08 12.46 7.43
N PRO A 200 -9.53 12.62 8.66
CA PRO A 200 -9.28 11.48 9.53
C PRO A 200 -10.55 10.65 9.78
N ILE A 201 -10.40 9.33 9.80
CA ILE A 201 -11.49 8.40 10.13
C ILE A 201 -11.68 8.41 11.65
N LYS A 202 -12.90 8.70 12.10
CA LYS A 202 -13.30 8.49 13.48
C LYS A 202 -13.68 7.02 13.68
N LEU A 203 -12.99 6.33 14.58
CA LEU A 203 -13.32 4.97 14.99
C LEU A 203 -13.81 5.00 16.44
N ASN A 204 -15.05 4.59 16.68
CA ASN A 204 -15.59 4.45 18.03
C ASN A 204 -15.10 3.13 18.61
N ILE A 205 -14.39 3.19 19.74
CA ILE A 205 -13.75 2.03 20.35
C ILE A 205 -14.09 1.82 21.82
N GLY A 206 -14.79 2.76 22.47
CA GLY A 206 -15.04 2.74 23.91
C GLY A 206 -15.84 1.52 24.41
N GLN A 207 -16.58 0.86 23.53
CA GLN A 207 -17.34 -0.34 23.85
C GLN A 207 -16.52 -1.65 23.80
N HIS A 208 -15.30 -1.62 23.26
CA HIS A 208 -14.48 -2.81 23.05
C HIS A 208 -13.46 -3.00 24.17
N LYS A 209 -13.12 -4.26 24.45
CA LYS A 209 -12.07 -4.57 25.43
C LYS A 209 -10.69 -4.56 24.80
N PHE A 210 -9.76 -3.84 25.42
CA PHE A 210 -8.37 -3.76 25.00
C PHE A 210 -7.43 -4.38 26.03
N PHE A 211 -6.46 -5.15 25.52
CA PHE A 211 -5.45 -5.83 26.32
C PHE A 211 -4.07 -5.32 25.92
N LEU A 212 -3.21 -5.02 26.91
CA LEU A 212 -1.81 -4.76 26.61
C LEU A 212 -1.13 -6.09 26.29
N ARG A 213 -0.38 -6.11 25.19
CA ARG A 213 0.48 -7.24 24.87
C ARG A 213 1.79 -7.07 25.61
N ASP A 214 1.99 -7.83 26.69
CA ASP A 214 3.34 -8.06 27.20
C ASP A 214 4.10 -9.00 26.24
N LYS A 215 5.42 -9.15 26.46
CA LYS A 215 6.29 -10.00 25.63
C LYS A 215 5.91 -11.48 25.70
N PHE A 216 5.08 -11.89 26.66
CA PHE A 216 4.69 -13.27 26.99
C PHE A 216 3.20 -13.58 26.76
N LYS A 217 2.42 -12.63 26.21
CA LYS A 217 0.94 -12.72 26.07
C LYS A 217 0.20 -12.96 27.40
N ASN A 218 0.74 -12.50 28.52
CA ASN A 218 -0.03 -12.42 29.76
C ASN A 218 -0.96 -11.19 29.64
N ASP A 219 -2.11 -11.40 28.99
CA ASP A 219 -3.09 -10.36 28.66
C ASP A 219 -3.67 -9.75 29.96
N ALA A 220 -3.03 -8.71 30.51
CA ALA A 220 -3.66 -7.82 31.47
C ALA A 220 -4.57 -6.84 30.73
N CYS A 221 -5.76 -6.57 31.29
CA CYS A 221 -6.59 -5.44 30.83
C CYS A 221 -5.73 -4.19 30.76
N SER A 222 -5.86 -3.42 29.68
CA SER A 222 -5.07 -2.20 29.53
C SER A 222 -5.34 -1.27 30.72
N PRO A 223 -4.32 -0.88 31.50
CA PRO A 223 -4.48 0.10 32.58
C PRO A 223 -4.71 1.51 32.03
N ASN A 224 -4.52 1.69 30.72
CA ASN A 224 -4.69 2.98 30.06
C ASN A 224 -6.17 3.23 29.79
N MET A 225 -6.61 4.47 30.04
CA MET A 225 -7.96 4.91 29.72
C MET A 225 -8.17 4.79 28.21
N VAL A 226 -8.97 3.80 27.79
CA VAL A 226 -9.38 3.63 26.41
C VAL A 226 -10.36 4.76 26.08
N PRO A 227 -10.06 5.64 25.10
CA PRO A 227 -10.96 6.72 24.75
C PRO A 227 -12.23 6.16 24.09
N GLU A 228 -13.34 6.91 24.16
CA GLU A 228 -14.58 6.53 23.48
C GLU A 228 -14.39 6.38 21.97
N SER A 229 -13.57 7.26 21.38
CA SER A 229 -13.22 7.23 19.97
C SER A 229 -11.80 7.72 19.71
N ILE A 230 -11.24 7.29 18.58
CA ILE A 230 -9.93 7.72 18.07
C ILE A 230 -10.08 8.26 16.64
N TYR A 231 -9.10 9.08 16.24
CA TYR A 231 -9.00 9.62 14.89
C TYR A 231 -7.78 9.01 14.20
N LEU A 232 -8.01 8.42 13.03
CA LEU A 232 -6.98 7.74 12.25
C LEU A 232 -6.68 8.52 10.97
N SER A 233 -5.39 8.71 10.67
CA SER A 233 -4.88 9.24 9.41
C SER A 233 -4.04 8.17 8.68
N ASP A 234 -3.62 8.47 7.45
CA ASP A 234 -2.79 7.60 6.61
C ASP A 234 -1.60 7.02 7.39
N GLY A 235 -1.32 5.74 7.18
CA GLY A 235 -0.23 5.02 7.86
C GLY A 235 1.15 5.58 7.52
N GLY A 236 1.28 6.28 6.39
CA GLY A 236 2.52 6.85 5.91
C GLY A 236 3.08 7.98 6.77
N LEU A 237 2.26 8.61 7.61
CA LEU A 237 2.73 9.57 8.62
C LEU A 237 3.65 8.90 9.66
N PHE A 238 3.41 7.62 9.97
CA PHE A 238 4.22 6.85 10.91
C PHE A 238 5.28 5.98 10.21
N ASP A 239 4.85 5.22 9.20
CA ASP A 239 5.69 4.26 8.47
C ASP A 239 5.10 4.03 7.07
N ASN A 240 5.58 4.76 6.06
CA ASN A 240 5.08 4.64 4.70
C ASN A 240 5.52 3.36 3.98
N LEU A 241 6.60 2.72 4.43
CA LEU A 241 7.09 1.46 3.84
C LEU A 241 6.34 0.24 4.37
N GLY A 242 5.63 0.40 5.50
CA GLY A 242 4.98 -0.71 6.20
C GLY A 242 5.97 -1.69 6.83
N TYR A 243 7.26 -1.37 6.90
CA TYR A 243 8.30 -2.30 7.36
C TYR A 243 8.30 -2.48 8.89
N TYR A 244 7.71 -1.55 9.66
CA TYR A 244 7.72 -1.61 11.12
C TYR A 244 6.99 -2.84 11.65
N SER A 245 5.89 -3.25 11.02
CA SER A 245 5.23 -4.51 11.38
C SER A 245 6.12 -5.71 11.11
N ILE A 246 6.88 -5.69 10.01
CA ILE A 246 7.83 -6.77 9.68
C ILE A 246 8.93 -6.81 10.74
N LYS A 247 9.54 -5.66 11.07
CA LYS A 247 10.50 -5.54 12.17
C LYS A 247 9.93 -6.12 13.47
N SER A 248 8.68 -5.79 13.80
CA SER A 248 8.03 -6.29 15.01
C SER A 248 7.82 -7.81 15.03
N GLU A 249 7.68 -8.47 13.87
CA GLU A 249 7.64 -9.94 13.79
C GLU A 249 9.02 -10.55 13.98
N LEU A 250 10.05 -9.95 13.36
CA LEU A 250 11.44 -10.39 13.50
C LEU A 250 11.95 -10.23 14.94
N ASP A 251 11.64 -9.10 15.59
CA ASP A 251 11.98 -8.84 17.00
C ASP A 251 11.32 -9.86 17.96
N ARG A 252 10.20 -10.47 17.54
CA ARG A 252 9.52 -11.56 18.28
C ARG A 252 10.09 -12.94 17.97
N GLY A 253 11.16 -13.03 17.17
CA GLY A 253 11.83 -14.27 16.84
C GLY A 253 11.26 -15.01 15.64
N ARG A 254 10.35 -14.40 14.85
CA ARG A 254 9.92 -15.01 13.59
C ARG A 254 11.09 -14.97 12.61
N ASP A 255 11.58 -16.13 12.18
CA ASP A 255 12.52 -16.22 11.08
C ASP A 255 11.78 -16.16 9.74
N GLY A 256 12.28 -15.36 8.80
CA GLY A 256 11.61 -15.15 7.53
C GLY A 256 12.45 -14.46 6.47
N PHE A 257 12.04 -14.62 5.23
CA PHE A 257 12.55 -13.91 4.07
C PHE A 257 11.73 -12.64 3.85
N ILE A 258 12.38 -11.48 3.94
CA ILE A 258 11.73 -10.18 3.85
C ILE A 258 11.60 -9.76 2.38
N VAL A 259 10.45 -9.24 2.01
CA VAL A 259 10.22 -8.59 0.72
C VAL A 259 9.71 -7.17 0.99
N ILE A 260 10.53 -6.15 0.78
CA ILE A 260 10.11 -4.76 0.92
C ILE A 260 9.95 -4.15 -0.46
N SER A 261 8.72 -3.78 -0.78
CA SER A 261 8.35 -3.13 -2.03
C SER A 261 8.06 -1.65 -1.78
N ASP A 262 8.94 -0.79 -2.30
CA ASP A 262 8.84 0.66 -2.16
C ASP A 262 8.26 1.30 -3.44
N ALA A 263 6.98 1.65 -3.38
CA ALA A 263 6.24 2.42 -4.37
C ALA A 263 6.05 3.89 -3.96
N ALA A 264 6.77 4.39 -2.94
CA ALA A 264 6.69 5.77 -2.49
C ALA A 264 7.10 6.74 -3.60
N ASN A 265 6.58 7.97 -3.55
CA ASN A 265 6.84 8.97 -4.59
C ASN A 265 8.22 9.58 -4.48
N ARG A 266 8.76 10.03 -5.62
CA ARG A 266 9.87 10.98 -5.59
C ARG A 266 9.38 12.25 -4.94
N PHE A 267 10.17 12.73 -3.99
CA PHE A 267 10.00 14.08 -3.50
C PHE A 267 10.22 15.04 -4.66
N ASN A 268 9.18 15.79 -5.02
CA ASN A 268 9.23 16.68 -6.16
C ASN A 268 10.09 17.90 -5.83
N ASN A 269 10.98 18.30 -6.75
CA ASN A 269 11.86 19.47 -6.63
C ASN A 269 11.29 20.71 -7.34
N ASP A 270 10.03 20.66 -7.80
CA ASP A 270 9.37 21.77 -8.46
C ASP A 270 9.32 23.05 -7.60
N ASN A 271 9.46 24.19 -8.28
CA ASN A 271 9.30 25.51 -7.70
C ASN A 271 7.81 25.88 -7.65
N TYR A 272 7.23 25.92 -6.45
CA TYR A 272 5.85 26.37 -6.23
C TYR A 272 5.81 27.72 -5.50
N ALA A 273 4.78 28.52 -5.77
CA ALA A 273 4.38 29.60 -4.87
C ALA A 273 3.64 28.97 -3.67
N TYR A 274 4.25 29.03 -2.48
CA TYR A 274 3.70 28.39 -1.29
C TYR A 274 2.82 29.35 -0.50
N GLY A 275 1.50 29.24 -0.68
CA GLY A 275 0.51 29.78 0.28
C GLY A 275 0.31 28.83 1.47
N PHE A 276 -0.36 29.29 2.53
CA PHE A 276 -0.51 28.54 3.80
C PHE A 276 -0.92 27.06 3.62
N ALA A 277 -1.94 26.77 2.81
CA ALA A 277 -2.41 25.40 2.58
C ALA A 277 -1.38 24.54 1.84
N ASN A 278 -0.76 25.07 0.78
CA ASN A 278 0.29 24.36 0.03
C ASN A 278 1.54 24.12 0.89
N SER A 279 1.85 25.04 1.81
CA SER A 279 2.94 24.87 2.79
C SER A 279 2.65 23.70 3.74
N LEU A 280 1.43 23.55 4.25
CA LEU A 280 1.08 22.44 5.14
C LEU A 280 1.17 21.07 4.45
N LEU A 281 0.69 20.98 3.20
CA LEU A 281 0.84 19.77 2.38
C LEU A 281 2.32 19.45 2.15
N ARG A 282 3.09 20.47 1.75
CA ARG A 282 4.53 20.32 1.51
C ARG A 282 5.30 19.90 2.77
N ILE A 283 4.96 20.43 3.93
CA ILE A 283 5.55 20.02 5.22
C ILE A 283 5.24 18.55 5.50
N SER A 284 3.99 18.12 5.26
CA SER A 284 3.58 16.72 5.45
C SER A 284 4.38 15.79 4.53
N ASP A 285 4.54 16.16 3.25
CA ASP A 285 5.37 15.41 2.30
C ASP A 285 6.83 15.31 2.74
N ILE A 286 7.40 16.41 3.24
CA ILE A 286 8.79 16.43 3.74
C ILE A 286 8.94 15.46 4.91
N LEU A 287 8.05 15.53 5.88
CA LEU A 287 8.12 14.67 7.07
C LEU A 287 7.99 13.19 6.70
N MET A 288 7.05 12.85 5.82
CA MET A 288 6.88 11.48 5.33
C MET A 288 8.10 10.97 4.56
N GLU A 289 8.71 11.82 3.73
CA GLU A 289 9.93 11.46 2.99
C GLU A 289 11.14 11.29 3.93
N GLN A 290 11.29 12.14 4.94
CA GLN A 290 12.34 12.00 5.95
C GLN A 290 12.21 10.71 6.75
N VAL A 291 10.99 10.36 7.18
CA VAL A 291 10.71 9.08 7.84
C VAL A 291 11.06 7.92 6.92
N SER A 292 10.60 7.96 5.67
CA SER A 292 10.86 6.91 4.67
C SER A 292 12.37 6.76 4.42
N ASN A 293 13.13 7.85 4.29
CA ASN A 293 14.59 7.80 4.09
C ASN A 293 15.34 7.19 5.27
N ARG A 294 14.98 7.58 6.49
CA ARG A 294 15.55 6.99 7.71
C ARG A 294 15.29 5.48 7.76
N ASP A 295 14.09 5.07 7.38
CA ASP A 295 13.68 3.68 7.42
C ASP A 295 14.33 2.86 6.30
N ARG A 296 14.44 3.38 5.07
CA ARG A 296 15.22 2.79 3.97
C ARG A 296 16.67 2.54 4.39
N SER A 297 17.31 3.52 5.02
CA SER A 297 18.70 3.37 5.50
C SER A 297 18.83 2.20 6.48
N LYS A 298 17.93 2.08 7.46
CA LYS A 298 17.92 0.95 8.41
C LYS A 298 17.66 -0.39 7.72
N ILE A 299 16.74 -0.42 6.76
CA ILE A 299 16.43 -1.64 5.99
C ILE A 299 17.67 -2.10 5.23
N MET A 300 18.29 -1.20 4.46
CA MET A 300 19.47 -1.51 3.65
C MET A 300 20.64 -1.94 4.53
N ASP A 301 20.86 -1.27 5.66
CA ASP A 301 21.88 -1.66 6.64
C ASP A 301 21.69 -3.10 7.13
N ASN A 302 20.47 -3.49 7.49
CA ASN A 302 20.19 -4.84 7.97
C ASN A 302 20.34 -5.90 6.86
N LEU A 303 19.95 -5.58 5.63
CA LEU A 303 20.07 -6.50 4.49
C LEU A 303 21.53 -6.68 4.08
N LEU A 304 22.31 -5.61 3.96
CA LEU A 304 23.72 -5.67 3.55
C LEU A 304 24.60 -6.35 4.61
N LYS A 305 24.31 -6.11 5.90
CA LYS A 305 24.97 -6.75 7.04
C LYS A 305 24.48 -8.18 7.32
N ASP A 306 23.60 -8.74 6.48
CA ASP A 306 23.02 -10.09 6.65
C ASP A 306 22.26 -10.34 7.96
N ILE A 307 21.92 -9.27 8.69
CA ILE A 307 21.05 -9.35 9.87
C ILE A 307 19.66 -9.81 9.44
N TRP A 308 19.20 -9.30 8.29
CA TRP A 308 17.97 -9.71 7.64
C TRP A 308 18.26 -10.44 6.34
N LYS A 309 17.48 -11.48 6.06
CA LYS A 309 17.49 -12.17 4.77
C LYS A 309 16.28 -11.71 3.97
N GLY A 310 16.50 -11.19 2.78
CA GLY A 310 15.40 -10.64 1.99
C GLY A 310 15.86 -9.81 0.82
N ILE A 311 14.88 -9.16 0.20
CA ILE A 311 15.04 -8.24 -0.92
C ILE A 311 14.35 -6.93 -0.61
N TYR A 312 14.96 -5.86 -1.07
CA TYR A 312 14.37 -4.52 -1.10
C TYR A 312 14.44 -4.04 -2.54
N PHE A 313 13.33 -3.52 -3.04
CA PHE A 313 13.34 -2.84 -4.32
C PHE A 313 12.39 -1.66 -4.37
N LYS A 314 12.75 -0.69 -5.20
CA LYS A 314 12.03 0.56 -5.40
C LYS A 314 11.47 0.61 -6.80
N LEU A 315 10.22 1.08 -6.93
CA LEU A 315 9.51 1.27 -8.20
C LEU A 315 10.33 2.09 -9.21
N GLU A 316 11.18 3.00 -8.74
CA GLU A 316 11.99 3.89 -9.60
C GLU A 316 13.21 3.22 -10.23
N ASN A 317 13.60 2.04 -9.76
CA ASN A 317 14.76 1.33 -10.25
C ASN A 317 14.34 0.31 -11.31
N SER A 318 15.13 0.17 -12.37
CA SER A 318 14.91 -0.82 -13.42
C SER A 318 15.45 -2.19 -13.04
N CYS A 319 14.95 -3.23 -13.70
CA CYS A 319 15.52 -4.58 -13.58
C CYS A 319 16.99 -4.59 -14.00
N ARG A 320 17.35 -3.81 -15.03
CA ARG A 320 18.73 -3.57 -15.45
C ARG A 320 19.59 -3.06 -14.29
N TRP A 321 19.13 -2.03 -13.57
CA TRP A 321 19.86 -1.47 -12.43
C TRP A 321 20.17 -2.54 -11.37
N TYR A 322 19.18 -3.38 -11.01
CA TYR A 322 19.39 -4.47 -10.06
C TYR A 322 20.30 -5.57 -10.60
N ARG A 323 20.19 -5.89 -11.88
CA ARG A 323 21.03 -6.90 -12.54
C ARG A 323 22.50 -6.47 -12.58
N GLU A 324 22.75 -5.20 -12.89
CA GLU A 324 24.09 -4.62 -12.97
C GLU A 324 24.68 -4.25 -11.60
N PHE A 325 23.86 -4.16 -10.55
CA PHE A 325 24.36 -3.90 -9.19
C PHE A 325 25.38 -4.96 -8.74
N GLU A 326 26.60 -4.54 -8.39
CA GLU A 326 27.65 -5.45 -7.97
C GLU A 326 27.80 -5.47 -6.45
N HIS A 327 27.77 -6.67 -5.89
CA HIS A 327 28.02 -6.94 -4.49
C HIS A 327 28.53 -8.38 -4.36
N GLU A 328 29.47 -8.64 -3.45
CA GLU A 328 30.16 -9.93 -3.29
C GLU A 328 29.20 -11.14 -3.13
N LYS A 329 27.98 -10.89 -2.65
CA LYS A 329 26.94 -11.90 -2.35
C LYS A 329 25.93 -12.09 -3.48
N CYS A 330 25.93 -11.23 -4.49
CA CYS A 330 24.95 -11.29 -5.56
C CYS A 330 25.46 -12.11 -6.74
N ALA A 331 24.53 -12.68 -7.50
CA ALA A 331 24.85 -13.32 -8.77
C ALA A 331 25.48 -12.35 -9.78
N LYS A 332 26.28 -12.89 -10.69
CA LYS A 332 26.80 -12.12 -11.82
C LYS A 332 25.64 -11.68 -12.71
N SER A 333 25.79 -10.53 -13.37
CA SER A 333 24.78 -9.99 -14.29
C SER A 333 24.36 -11.01 -15.35
N SER A 334 25.30 -11.82 -15.86
CA SER A 334 25.07 -12.89 -16.83
C SER A 334 24.21 -14.07 -16.32
N ASP A 335 24.07 -14.23 -15.02
CA ASP A 335 23.28 -15.30 -14.39
C ASP A 335 21.84 -14.89 -14.04
N VAL A 336 21.50 -13.62 -14.29
CA VAL A 336 20.20 -13.03 -13.96
C VAL A 336 19.43 -12.78 -15.26
N PRO A 337 18.13 -13.17 -15.33
CA PRO A 337 17.31 -12.95 -16.51
C PRO A 337 17.26 -11.47 -16.93
N ASP A 338 17.18 -11.25 -18.24
CA ASP A 338 16.97 -9.93 -18.81
C ASP A 338 15.48 -9.64 -18.93
N PHE A 339 14.85 -9.31 -17.81
CA PHE A 339 13.45 -8.90 -17.75
C PHE A 339 13.31 -7.39 -17.57
N GLY A 340 12.06 -6.95 -17.69
CA GLY A 340 11.63 -5.62 -17.29
C GLY A 340 11.71 -4.57 -18.38
N TRP A 341 11.28 -3.37 -18.01
CA TRP A 341 11.24 -2.23 -18.92
C TRP A 341 12.61 -1.58 -19.11
N SER A 342 12.77 -0.87 -20.23
CA SER A 342 13.90 0.05 -20.45
C SER A 342 13.93 1.15 -19.38
N ASP A 343 15.11 1.70 -19.11
CA ASP A 343 15.28 2.80 -18.15
C ASP A 343 14.42 4.03 -18.51
N SER A 344 14.15 4.23 -19.81
CA SER A 344 13.32 5.32 -20.32
C SER A 344 11.85 5.16 -19.89
N ILE A 345 11.31 3.94 -19.99
CA ILE A 345 9.95 3.59 -19.55
C ILE A 345 9.88 3.62 -18.03
N VAL A 346 10.87 3.05 -17.32
CA VAL A 346 10.90 3.06 -15.84
C VAL A 346 10.89 4.49 -15.30
N SER A 347 11.62 5.41 -15.95
CA SER A 347 11.57 6.85 -15.62
C SER A 347 10.17 7.45 -15.75
N ARG A 348 9.38 7.01 -16.75
CA ARG A 348 7.96 7.41 -16.89
C ARG A 348 7.06 6.73 -15.87
N ILE A 349 7.27 5.45 -15.57
CA ILE A 349 6.54 4.71 -14.53
C ILE A 349 6.73 5.39 -13.16
N ALA A 350 7.95 5.80 -12.83
CA ALA A 350 8.29 6.54 -11.63
C ALA A 350 7.55 7.89 -11.50
N GLN A 351 7.19 8.49 -12.64
CA GLN A 351 6.44 9.75 -12.70
C GLN A 351 4.92 9.57 -12.68
N ILE A 352 4.41 8.34 -12.75
CA ILE A 352 2.97 8.10 -12.60
C ILE A 352 2.53 8.70 -11.26
N ARG A 353 1.46 9.50 -11.30
CA ARG A 353 0.95 10.22 -10.13
C ARG A 353 0.52 9.26 -9.00
N THR A 354 0.60 9.76 -7.77
CA THR A 354 0.03 9.10 -6.59
C THR A 354 -1.39 9.61 -6.40
N ASP A 355 -2.37 8.83 -6.86
CA ASP A 355 -3.77 9.27 -6.87
C ASP A 355 -4.72 8.07 -6.81
N LEU A 356 -6.00 8.33 -6.54
CA LEU A 356 -7.11 7.38 -6.55
C LEU A 356 -8.11 7.67 -7.70
N ASN A 357 -7.66 8.40 -8.72
CA ASN A 357 -8.43 8.64 -9.95
C ASN A 357 -8.22 7.51 -10.98
N ARG A 358 -8.92 7.59 -12.12
CA ARG A 358 -8.82 6.57 -13.16
C ARG A 358 -7.42 6.45 -13.76
N PHE A 359 -6.85 5.25 -13.75
CA PHE A 359 -5.64 4.94 -14.50
C PHE A 359 -6.03 4.44 -15.91
N ASN A 360 -5.21 4.69 -16.93
CA ASN A 360 -5.41 4.07 -18.25
C ASN A 360 -4.86 2.63 -18.25
N GLU A 361 -5.10 1.91 -19.34
CA GLU A 361 -4.66 0.52 -19.47
C GLU A 361 -3.13 0.38 -19.43
N HIS A 362 -2.41 1.27 -20.12
CA HIS A 362 -0.95 1.27 -20.19
C HIS A 362 -0.29 1.51 -18.82
N GLU A 363 -0.77 2.48 -18.05
CA GLU A 363 -0.31 2.77 -16.69
C GLU A 363 -0.41 1.52 -15.81
N ARG A 364 -1.60 0.88 -15.78
CA ARG A 364 -1.81 -0.33 -14.97
C ARG A 364 -0.94 -1.48 -15.41
N LYS A 365 -0.92 -1.78 -16.72
CA LYS A 365 -0.13 -2.88 -17.29
C LYS A 365 1.37 -2.68 -17.04
N CYS A 366 1.88 -1.47 -17.22
CA CYS A 366 3.28 -1.14 -16.95
C CYS A 366 3.63 -1.31 -15.49
N LEU A 367 2.77 -0.84 -14.55
CA LEU A 367 2.99 -0.97 -13.11
C LEU A 367 2.98 -2.44 -12.66
N ILE A 368 2.00 -3.23 -13.11
CA ILE A 368 1.89 -4.66 -12.78
C ILE A 368 3.11 -5.41 -13.30
N TYR A 369 3.45 -5.26 -14.58
CA TYR A 369 4.60 -5.94 -15.17
C TYR A 369 5.91 -5.52 -14.49
N HIS A 370 6.08 -4.22 -14.20
CA HIS A 370 7.27 -3.72 -13.52
C HIS A 370 7.46 -4.35 -12.14
N GLY A 371 6.41 -4.38 -11.32
CA GLY A 371 6.44 -5.01 -10.00
C GLY A 371 6.75 -6.50 -10.05
N GLU A 372 6.15 -7.21 -11.01
CA GLU A 372 6.40 -8.63 -11.25
C GLU A 372 7.86 -8.90 -11.64
N THR A 373 8.39 -8.16 -12.62
CA THR A 373 9.77 -8.35 -13.09
C THR A 373 10.82 -7.94 -12.05
N LEU A 374 10.52 -6.96 -11.19
CA LEU A 374 11.44 -6.57 -10.12
C LEU A 374 11.59 -7.66 -9.06
N VAL A 375 10.51 -8.35 -8.70
CA VAL A 375 10.56 -9.50 -7.79
C VAL A 375 11.43 -10.60 -8.39
N GLU A 376 11.15 -10.99 -9.63
CA GLU A 376 11.92 -12.02 -10.35
C GLU A 376 13.40 -11.68 -10.41
N THR A 377 13.72 -10.46 -10.84
CA THR A 377 15.10 -9.99 -11.00
C THR A 377 15.84 -9.95 -9.66
N THR A 378 15.21 -9.40 -8.62
CA THR A 378 15.85 -9.27 -7.30
C THR A 378 15.99 -10.62 -6.59
N VAL A 379 15.00 -11.52 -6.69
CA VAL A 379 15.14 -12.89 -6.19
C VAL A 379 16.25 -13.63 -6.94
N SER A 380 16.31 -13.51 -8.27
CA SER A 380 17.37 -14.12 -9.07
C SER A 380 18.76 -13.57 -8.75
N LYS A 381 18.86 -12.26 -8.49
CA LYS A 381 20.13 -11.59 -8.19
C LYS A 381 20.65 -11.90 -6.78
N TRP A 382 19.79 -11.88 -5.76
CA TRP A 382 20.18 -12.11 -4.37
C TRP A 382 20.07 -13.57 -3.91
N ASN A 383 19.36 -14.43 -4.65
CA ASN A 383 19.09 -15.81 -4.27
C ASN A 383 19.04 -16.75 -5.50
N ASN A 384 20.06 -16.64 -6.35
CA ASN A 384 20.13 -17.26 -7.68
C ASN A 384 19.96 -18.79 -7.68
N ALA A 385 20.57 -19.48 -6.72
CA ALA A 385 20.46 -20.93 -6.62
C ALA A 385 19.00 -21.37 -6.44
N GLN A 386 18.27 -20.72 -5.52
CA GLN A 386 16.87 -21.02 -5.29
C GLN A 386 16.00 -20.56 -6.46
N TYR A 387 16.33 -19.43 -7.09
CA TYR A 387 15.65 -18.97 -8.30
C TYR A 387 15.74 -20.00 -9.44
N LYS A 388 16.93 -20.54 -9.71
CA LYS A 388 17.17 -21.58 -10.74
C LYS A 388 16.40 -22.87 -10.48
N GLU A 389 16.06 -23.17 -9.23
CA GLU A 389 15.17 -24.30 -8.90
C GLU A 389 13.70 -23.95 -9.17
N MET A 390 13.26 -22.76 -8.77
CA MET A 390 11.87 -22.31 -8.97
C MET A 390 11.53 -22.15 -10.46
N SER A 391 12.47 -21.65 -11.27
CA SER A 391 12.27 -21.47 -12.72
C SER A 391 12.25 -22.77 -13.53
N LYS A 392 12.55 -23.91 -12.90
CA LYS A 392 12.45 -25.26 -13.50
C LYS A 392 11.13 -25.97 -13.16
N LEU A 393 10.29 -25.37 -12.31
CA LEU A 393 9.00 -25.96 -11.96
C LEU A 393 8.11 -26.02 -13.21
N SER A 394 7.37 -27.11 -13.39
CA SER A 394 6.55 -27.35 -14.59
C SER A 394 5.46 -26.30 -14.82
N HIS A 395 5.00 -25.64 -13.76
CA HIS A 395 4.00 -24.58 -13.80
C HIS A 395 4.60 -23.18 -14.00
N TYR A 396 5.93 -23.04 -13.95
CA TYR A 396 6.56 -21.74 -14.13
C TYR A 396 6.53 -21.34 -15.60
N GLN A 397 6.05 -20.12 -15.84
CA GLN A 397 6.17 -19.42 -17.10
C GLN A 397 6.88 -18.10 -16.80
N PRO A 398 7.83 -17.62 -17.62
CA PRO A 398 8.45 -16.33 -17.40
C PRO A 398 7.43 -15.19 -17.59
N PRO A 399 7.67 -14.00 -16.98
CA PRO A 399 6.86 -12.82 -17.24
C PRO A 399 6.85 -12.52 -18.74
N THR A 400 5.66 -12.50 -19.34
CA THR A 400 5.52 -12.24 -20.77
C THR A 400 5.60 -10.75 -21.02
N GLU A 401 6.60 -10.32 -21.79
CA GLU A 401 6.70 -8.93 -22.22
C GLU A 401 5.45 -8.57 -23.05
N LEU A 402 4.84 -7.43 -22.72
CA LEU A 402 3.68 -6.97 -23.45
C LEU A 402 4.11 -6.64 -24.88
N GLN A 403 3.40 -7.14 -25.88
CA GLN A 403 3.64 -6.82 -27.29
C GLN A 403 3.17 -5.39 -27.63
N ILE A 404 3.77 -4.41 -26.97
CA ILE A 404 3.49 -2.98 -27.11
C ILE A 404 4.83 -2.29 -27.37
N SER A 405 4.94 -1.52 -28.44
CA SER A 405 6.18 -0.81 -28.75
C SER A 405 6.54 0.20 -27.65
N GLU A 406 7.84 0.32 -27.32
CA GLU A 406 8.35 1.30 -26.34
C GLU A 406 7.88 2.72 -26.66
N LYS A 407 7.89 3.12 -27.94
CA LYS A 407 7.37 4.42 -28.38
C LYS A 407 5.91 4.64 -27.97
N SER A 408 5.05 3.63 -28.12
CA SER A 408 3.65 3.70 -27.73
C SER A 408 3.50 3.85 -26.21
N ILE A 409 4.27 3.10 -25.44
CA ILE A 409 4.26 3.17 -23.97
C ILE A 409 4.68 4.57 -23.51
N LEU A 410 5.78 5.10 -24.06
CA LEU A 410 6.30 6.40 -23.68
C LEU A 410 5.33 7.55 -23.98
N GLU A 411 4.61 7.50 -25.11
CA GLU A 411 3.58 8.50 -25.43
C GLU A 411 2.37 8.38 -24.50
N GLU A 412 1.90 7.18 -24.19
CA GLU A 412 0.77 6.96 -23.28
C GLU A 412 1.08 7.39 -21.84
N LEU A 413 2.32 7.20 -21.38
CA LEU A 413 2.76 7.59 -20.04
C LEU A 413 3.19 9.06 -19.93
N LYS A 414 3.30 9.78 -21.05
CA LYS A 414 3.83 11.16 -21.09
C LYS A 414 3.13 12.11 -20.13
N ASN A 415 1.81 11.95 -19.96
CA ASN A 415 0.97 12.80 -19.11
C ASN A 415 0.50 12.12 -17.82
N SER A 416 1.03 10.95 -17.48
CA SER A 416 0.60 10.18 -16.29
C SER A 416 0.87 10.88 -14.96
N HIS A 417 1.77 11.86 -14.96
CA HIS A 417 2.08 12.73 -13.81
C HIS A 417 1.05 13.86 -13.59
N LYS A 418 0.21 14.17 -14.59
CA LYS A 418 -0.67 15.36 -14.64
C LYS A 418 -2.17 15.07 -14.74
N ARG A 419 -2.59 13.85 -15.08
CA ARG A 419 -4.02 13.57 -15.33
C ARG A 419 -4.84 13.77 -14.04
N PHE A 420 -5.66 14.81 -14.03
CA PHE A 420 -6.61 15.17 -12.97
C PHE A 420 -7.88 14.33 -13.08
#